data_AF-A0A5S4FXH3-F1
#
_entry.id   AF-A0A5S4FXH3-F1
#
_cell.length_a   1.000
_cell.length_b   1.000
_cell.length_c   1.000
_cell.angle_alpha   90.00
_cell.angle_beta   90.00
_cell.angle_gamma   90.00
#
_symmetry.space_group_name_H-M   'P 1'
#
loop_
_entity.id
_entity.type
_entity.pdbx_description
1 polymer ?
#
loop_
_entity_poly.entity_id
_entity_poly.type
_entity_poly.pdbx_seq_one_letter_code
_entity_poly.pdbx_strand_id
1 'polypeptide(L)'
;MDGQGSLTTETRAQRSAAGALAAALRERGLAATVRRHWVVGAFNPAGEPGSADHDDGHGAGAGDEGGQAFGPGLRQEVRCTERPEGALWWFWVWWDGPAGSGPDLEPLCPADEIETAAQRTAAVLTVSPG
;
A
#
# COMPACT_ATOMS: atom_id res chain seq x y z
N MET A 1 20.63 13.98 26.57
CA MET A 1 20.05 12.63 26.44
C MET A 1 18.60 12.87 26.10
N ASP A 2 18.28 13.08 24.83
CA ASP A 2 16.97 13.59 24.42
C ASP A 2 16.67 13.01 23.03
N GLY A 3 16.11 11.80 23.00
CA GLY A 3 15.88 11.07 21.74
C GLY A 3 14.73 10.06 21.78
N GLN A 4 13.86 10.13 22.79
CA GLN A 4 12.71 9.21 22.94
C GLN A 4 11.34 9.88 22.72
N GLY A 5 11.30 11.19 22.44
CA GLY A 5 10.05 11.93 22.20
C GLY A 5 9.53 11.86 20.76
N SER A 6 10.43 11.74 19.78
CA SER A 6 10.05 11.77 18.35
C SER A 6 9.29 10.49 17.94
N LEU A 7 9.84 9.31 18.27
CA LEU A 7 9.36 8.02 17.77
C LEU A 7 7.87 7.74 18.08
N THR A 8 7.37 8.19 19.23
CA THR A 8 5.98 7.93 19.64
C THR A 8 4.97 8.82 18.91
N THR A 9 5.34 10.06 18.60
CA THR A 9 4.50 11.01 17.87
C THR A 9 4.49 10.71 16.37
N GLU A 10 5.66 10.36 15.82
CA GLU A 10 5.81 9.95 14.42
C GLU A 10 4.96 8.71 14.13
N THR A 11 4.98 7.70 15.01
CA THR A 11 4.14 6.51 14.89
C THR A 11 2.64 6.84 14.86
N ARG A 12 2.20 7.83 15.66
CA ARG A 12 0.79 8.25 15.68
C ARG A 12 0.42 9.03 14.42
N ALA A 13 1.28 9.95 13.98
CA ALA A 13 1.07 10.73 12.76
C ALA A 13 1.04 9.82 11.51
N GLN A 14 1.99 8.90 11.40
CA GLN A 14 2.05 7.90 10.33
C GLN A 14 0.80 7.01 10.31
N ARG A 15 0.35 6.54 11.49
CA ARG A 15 -0.90 5.76 11.61
C ARG A 15 -2.11 6.57 11.13
N SER A 16 -2.21 7.82 11.55
CA SER A 16 -3.32 8.70 11.15
C SER A 16 -3.32 8.94 9.64
N ALA A 17 -2.14 9.22 9.06
CA ALA A 17 -1.97 9.44 7.63
C ALA A 17 -2.31 8.16 6.83
N ALA A 18 -1.85 6.99 7.26
CA ALA A 18 -2.19 5.70 6.64
C ALA A 18 -3.69 5.39 6.68
N GLY A 19 -4.34 5.68 7.81
CA GLY A 19 -5.79 5.58 7.91
C GLY A 19 -6.53 6.52 6.95
N ALA A 20 -6.10 7.78 6.86
CA ALA A 20 -6.68 8.77 5.97
C ALA A 20 -6.52 8.39 4.49
N LEU A 21 -5.33 7.95 4.09
CA LEU A 21 -5.08 7.51 2.72
C LEU A 21 -5.92 6.27 2.35
N ALA A 22 -5.98 5.28 3.24
CA ALA A 22 -6.81 4.10 3.02
C ALA A 22 -8.31 4.45 2.89
N ALA A 23 -8.80 5.44 3.66
CA ALA A 23 -10.16 5.94 3.52
C ALA A 23 -10.39 6.62 2.15
N ALA A 24 -9.50 7.54 1.76
CA ALA A 24 -9.60 8.26 0.49
C ALA A 24 -9.57 7.32 -0.73
N LEU A 25 -8.78 6.24 -0.67
CA LEU A 25 -8.75 5.21 -1.72
C LEU A 25 -10.08 4.43 -1.79
N ARG A 26 -10.69 4.12 -0.64
CA ARG A 26 -11.98 3.42 -0.56
C ARG A 26 -13.13 4.28 -1.08
N GLU A 27 -13.11 5.58 -0.81
CA GLU A 27 -14.07 6.53 -1.38
C GLU A 27 -14.02 6.58 -2.91
N ARG A 28 -12.87 6.24 -3.49
CA ARG A 28 -12.65 6.14 -4.94
C ARG A 28 -12.99 4.75 -5.52
N GLY A 29 -13.57 3.86 -4.72
CA GLY A 29 -13.98 2.52 -5.14
C GLY A 29 -12.85 1.49 -5.18
N LEU A 30 -11.68 1.82 -4.64
CA LEU A 30 -10.55 0.90 -4.52
C LEU A 30 -10.62 0.13 -3.20
N ALA A 31 -10.12 -1.10 -3.20
CA ALA A 31 -9.92 -1.82 -1.97
C ALA A 31 -8.55 -1.44 -1.39
N ALA A 32 -8.52 -0.97 -0.15
CA ALA A 32 -7.31 -0.52 0.53
C ALA A 32 -7.19 -1.10 1.94
N THR A 33 -5.98 -1.49 2.32
CA THR A 33 -5.65 -2.04 3.64
C THR A 33 -4.39 -1.40 4.21
N VAL A 34 -4.36 -1.17 5.52
CA VAL A 34 -3.18 -0.69 6.23
C VAL A 34 -2.47 -1.89 6.87
N ARG A 35 -1.19 -2.07 6.52
CA ARG A 35 -0.32 -3.14 7.00
C ARG A 35 0.66 -2.59 8.05
N ARG A 36 1.53 -3.46 8.57
CA ARG A 36 2.62 -3.06 9.48
C ARG A 36 3.51 -2.01 8.81
N HIS A 37 4.15 -1.17 9.63
CA HIS A 37 5.02 -0.07 9.17
C HIS A 37 4.32 0.97 8.27
N TRP A 38 3.00 1.14 8.43
CA TRP A 38 2.20 2.17 7.76
C TRP A 38 2.24 2.08 6.24
N VAL A 39 2.38 0.84 5.76
CA VAL A 39 2.21 0.50 4.35
C VAL A 39 0.72 0.42 4.06
N VAL A 40 0.26 1.18 3.08
CA VAL A 40 -1.09 1.10 2.53
C VAL A 40 -1.01 0.31 1.23
N GLY A 41 -1.62 -0.86 1.21
CA GLY A 41 -1.80 -1.65 -0.01
C GLY A 41 -3.16 -1.34 -0.62
N ALA A 42 -3.18 -1.04 -1.90
CA ALA A 42 -4.37 -0.71 -2.67
C ALA A 42 -4.47 -1.57 -3.93
N PHE A 43 -5.68 -1.97 -4.31
CA PHE A 43 -5.95 -2.67 -5.56
C PHE A 43 -7.31 -2.27 -6.13
N ASN A 44 -7.46 -2.45 -7.43
CA ASN A 44 -8.70 -2.17 -8.14
C ASN A 44 -9.54 -3.46 -8.26
N PRO A 45 -10.66 -3.59 -7.52
CA PRO A 45 -11.51 -4.78 -7.60
C PRO A 45 -12.21 -4.92 -8.95
N ALA A 46 -12.37 -3.84 -9.73
CA ALA A 46 -12.96 -3.88 -11.06
C ALA A 46 -12.00 -4.40 -12.14
N GLY A 47 -10.71 -4.54 -11.81
CA GLY A 47 -9.67 -5.05 -12.73
C GLY A 47 -9.49 -6.57 -12.68
N GLU A 48 -10.20 -7.29 -11.80
CA GLU A 48 -10.23 -8.75 -11.87
C GLU A 48 -11.19 -9.13 -13.02
N PRO A 49 -10.70 -9.73 -14.13
CA PRO A 49 -11.62 -10.39 -15.04
C PRO A 49 -12.35 -11.44 -14.21
N GLY A 50 -13.69 -11.35 -14.17
CA GLY A 50 -14.49 -12.18 -13.28
C GLY A 50 -14.04 -13.63 -13.34
N SER A 51 -13.91 -14.25 -12.17
CA SER A 51 -14.00 -15.70 -12.02
C SER A 51 -15.37 -16.16 -12.51
N ALA A 52 -15.53 -16.20 -13.83
CA ALA A 52 -16.51 -17.00 -14.52
C ALA A 52 -15.69 -18.03 -15.28
N ASP A 53 -15.82 -19.29 -14.87
CA ASP A 53 -15.28 -20.48 -15.53
C ASP A 53 -13.82 -20.88 -15.22
N HIS A 54 -13.60 -21.42 -14.02
CA HIS A 54 -12.68 -22.55 -13.88
C HIS A 54 -13.28 -23.54 -12.87
N ASP A 55 -14.18 -24.37 -13.38
CA ASP A 55 -14.43 -25.70 -12.83
C ASP A 55 -13.17 -26.53 -13.10
N ASP A 56 -12.24 -26.54 -12.15
CA ASP A 56 -11.27 -27.62 -12.07
C ASP A 56 -10.85 -27.80 -10.63
N GLY A 57 -11.49 -28.78 -10.00
CA GLY A 57 -11.19 -29.19 -8.65
C GLY A 57 -9.74 -29.67 -8.54
N HIS A 58 -8.94 -28.96 -7.75
CA HIS A 58 -7.79 -29.55 -7.09
C HIS A 58 -7.59 -28.97 -5.69
N GLY A 59 -7.39 -29.88 -4.74
CA GLY A 59 -7.50 -29.63 -3.32
C GLY A 59 -6.30 -28.93 -2.69
N ALA A 60 -6.60 -28.31 -1.55
CA ALA A 60 -5.85 -28.25 -0.29
C ALA A 60 -4.31 -28.29 -0.34
N GLY A 61 -3.68 -27.22 0.13
CA GLY A 61 -2.28 -27.29 0.55
C GLY A 61 -1.68 -25.98 1.08
N ALA A 62 -1.71 -25.84 2.41
CA ALA A 62 -0.67 -25.27 3.27
C ALA A 62 -0.20 -23.79 3.10
N GLY A 63 -0.56 -23.00 4.12
CA GLY A 63 0.38 -22.17 4.89
C GLY A 63 0.88 -20.87 4.28
N ASP A 64 0.40 -19.73 4.78
CA ASP A 64 1.29 -18.75 5.44
C ASP A 64 0.46 -17.75 6.25
N GLU A 65 1.03 -17.32 7.36
CA GLU A 65 0.41 -16.50 8.39
C GLU A 65 0.23 -15.05 7.93
N GLY A 66 -1.02 -14.57 7.86
CA GLY A 66 -1.32 -13.14 8.06
C GLY A 66 -1.14 -12.17 6.88
N GLY A 67 -0.94 -12.64 5.65
CA GLY A 67 -1.05 -11.79 4.46
C GLY A 67 -2.36 -12.06 3.74
N GLN A 68 -3.30 -11.12 3.73
CA GLN A 68 -4.40 -11.16 2.77
C GLN A 68 -3.76 -11.22 1.37
N ALA A 69 -3.80 -12.40 0.76
CA ALA A 69 -3.31 -12.64 -0.59
C ALA A 69 -4.27 -11.90 -1.53
N PHE A 70 -3.82 -10.75 -2.03
CA PHE A 70 -4.53 -10.02 -3.07
C PHE A 70 -4.38 -10.78 -4.39
N GLY A 71 -5.48 -10.94 -5.14
CA GLY A 71 -5.53 -11.66 -6.41
C GLY A 71 -4.58 -11.09 -7.49
N PRO A 72 -4.53 -11.70 -8.69
CA PRO A 72 -3.60 -11.32 -9.76
C PRO A 72 -3.84 -9.93 -10.38
N GLY A 73 -4.84 -9.17 -9.91
CA GLY A 73 -5.08 -7.79 -10.34
C GLY A 73 -3.93 -6.82 -10.03
N LEU A 74 -3.90 -5.71 -10.76
CA LEU A 74 -2.94 -4.62 -10.55
C LEU A 74 -3.04 -4.13 -9.09
N ARG A 75 -1.91 -4.21 -8.37
CA ARG A 75 -1.79 -3.82 -6.97
C ARG A 75 -0.71 -2.76 -6.81
N GLN A 76 -0.92 -1.83 -5.90
CA GLN A 76 0.04 -0.78 -5.59
C GLN A 76 0.19 -0.64 -4.09
N GLU A 77 1.44 -0.62 -3.63
CA GLU A 77 1.79 -0.35 -2.23
C GLU A 77 2.45 1.02 -2.10
N VAL A 78 2.06 1.74 -1.05
CA VAL A 78 2.68 3.01 -0.65
C VAL A 78 2.99 2.98 0.84
N ARG A 79 4.08 3.61 1.24
CA ARG A 79 4.53 3.66 2.63
C ARG A 79 4.64 5.10 3.11
N CYS A 80 4.11 5.36 4.31
CA CYS A 80 4.40 6.60 5.03
C CYS A 80 5.65 6.42 5.89
N THR A 81 6.70 7.17 5.61
CA THR A 81 7.91 7.19 6.44
C THR A 81 8.56 8.56 6.38
N GLU A 82 9.44 8.82 7.34
CA GLU A 82 10.19 10.07 7.39
C GLU A 82 11.35 10.06 6.40
N ARG A 83 11.59 11.22 5.79
CA ARG A 83 12.84 11.51 5.10
C ARG A 83 13.97 11.78 6.10
N PRO A 84 15.23 11.69 5.67
CA PRO A 84 16.38 12.11 6.49
C PRO A 84 16.29 13.54 7.03
N GLU A 85 15.47 14.38 6.39
CA GLU A 85 15.22 15.78 6.74
C GLU A 85 14.14 15.96 7.83
N GLY A 86 13.53 14.86 8.32
CA GLY A 86 12.50 14.86 9.38
C GLY A 86 11.07 15.14 8.91
N ALA A 87 10.84 15.24 7.59
CA ALA A 87 9.51 15.39 7.03
C ALA A 87 8.88 14.03 6.69
N LEU A 88 7.62 13.82 7.07
CA LEU A 88 6.83 12.65 6.67
C LEU A 88 6.47 12.72 5.19
N TRP A 89 6.70 11.62 4.48
CA TRP A 89 6.45 11.49 3.05
C TRP A 89 5.78 10.15 2.70
N TRP A 90 5.00 10.19 1.64
CA TRP A 90 4.55 9.00 0.92
C TRP A 90 5.63 8.56 -0.06
N PHE A 91 5.87 7.26 -0.10
CA PHE A 91 6.75 6.59 -1.05
C PHE A 91 6.01 5.46 -1.74
N TRP A 92 6.22 5.29 -3.04
CA TRP A 92 5.92 4.03 -3.70
C TRP A 92 6.82 2.94 -3.14
N VAL A 93 6.26 1.75 -2.99
CA VAL A 93 7.00 0.56 -2.56
C VAL A 93 7.17 -0.34 -3.76
N TRP A 94 8.41 -0.48 -4.22
CA TRP A 94 8.78 -1.34 -5.34
C TRP A 94 9.52 -2.58 -4.81
N TRP A 95 8.97 -3.75 -5.08
CA TRP A 95 9.61 -5.03 -4.76
C TRP A 95 10.38 -5.58 -5.96
N ASP A 96 11.22 -4.75 -6.56
CA ASP A 96 12.09 -5.16 -7.66
C ASP A 96 13.50 -5.36 -7.11
N GLY A 97 13.81 -6.60 -6.70
CA GLY A 97 15.10 -6.93 -6.13
C GLY A 97 15.22 -8.40 -5.75
N PRO A 98 16.45 -8.94 -5.68
CA PRO A 98 16.67 -10.31 -5.23
C PRO A 98 16.16 -10.48 -3.79
N ALA A 99 15.63 -11.68 -3.50
CA ALA A 99 15.04 -12.01 -2.22
C ALA A 99 15.94 -11.57 -1.05
N GLY A 100 15.44 -10.70 -0.18
CA GLY A 100 16.17 -10.16 0.97
C GLY A 100 16.74 -8.74 0.81
N SER A 101 16.66 -8.11 -0.37
CA SER A 101 17.15 -6.72 -0.55
C SER A 101 16.27 -5.63 0.08
N GLY A 102 15.10 -6.00 0.60
CA GLY A 102 14.09 -5.04 1.04
C GLY A 102 13.43 -4.31 -0.15
N PRO A 103 12.37 -3.54 0.09
CA PRO A 103 11.72 -2.78 -0.96
C PRO A 103 12.52 -1.52 -1.29
N ASP A 104 12.52 -1.15 -2.57
CA ASP A 104 12.93 0.17 -3.00
C ASP A 104 11.80 1.18 -2.75
N LEU A 105 12.17 2.38 -2.30
CA LEU A 105 11.22 3.44 -1.93
C LEU A 105 11.40 4.65 -2.84
N GLU A 106 10.46 4.81 -3.78
CA GLU A 106 10.45 5.95 -4.68
C GLU A 106 9.57 7.07 -4.12
N PRO A 107 10.04 8.33 -4.03
CA PRO A 107 9.24 9.44 -3.55
C PRO A 107 7.94 9.68 -4.33
N LEU A 108 6.82 9.75 -3.61
CA LEU A 108 5.52 10.09 -4.18
C LEU A 108 5.16 11.56 -3.93
N CYS A 109 4.91 11.93 -2.67
CA CYS A 109 4.53 13.29 -2.25
C CYS A 109 4.65 13.45 -0.72
N PRO A 110 4.58 14.68 -0.18
CA PRO A 110 4.51 14.93 1.27
C PRO A 110 3.32 14.22 1.93
N ALA A 111 3.46 13.83 3.21
CA ALA A 111 2.44 13.03 3.88
C ALA A 111 1.12 13.76 4.16
N ASP A 112 1.10 15.10 4.19
CA ASP A 112 -0.12 15.88 4.37
C ASP A 112 -0.96 15.96 3.08
N GLU A 113 -0.37 15.67 1.92
CA GLU A 113 -1.05 15.62 0.62
C GLU A 113 -1.78 14.30 0.37
N ILE A 114 -2.69 13.92 1.27
CA ILE A 114 -3.45 12.65 1.22
C ILE A 114 -4.20 12.49 -0.12
N GLU A 115 -4.88 13.54 -0.58
CA GLU A 115 -5.64 13.50 -1.83
C GLU A 115 -4.75 13.33 -3.06
N THR A 116 -3.57 13.96 -3.08
CA THR A 116 -2.58 13.79 -4.15
C THR A 116 -2.10 12.34 -4.19
N ALA A 117 -1.76 11.77 -3.02
CA ALA A 117 -1.34 10.37 -2.91
C ALA A 117 -2.45 9.41 -3.38
N ALA A 118 -3.69 9.65 -2.95
CA ALA A 118 -4.85 8.84 -3.34
C ALA A 118 -5.12 8.93 -4.85
N GLN A 119 -5.09 10.14 -5.43
CA GLN A 119 -5.30 10.36 -6.86
C GLN A 119 -4.24 9.65 -7.70
N ARG A 120 -2.95 9.78 -7.36
CA ARG A 120 -1.86 9.14 -8.10
C ARG A 120 -1.93 7.63 -7.98
N THR A 121 -2.23 7.11 -6.80
CA THR A 121 -2.40 5.66 -6.59
C THR A 121 -3.57 5.12 -7.40
N ALA A 122 -4.70 5.82 -7.40
CA ALA A 122 -5.85 5.45 -8.22
C ALA A 122 -5.55 5.53 -9.72
N ALA A 123 -4.81 6.54 -10.17
CA ALA A 123 -4.40 6.65 -11.57
C ALA A 123 -3.57 5.44 -12.00
N VAL A 124 -2.57 5.02 -11.21
CA VAL A 124 -1.80 3.80 -11.49
C VAL A 124 -2.72 2.58 -11.57
N LEU A 125 -3.63 2.41 -10.61
CA LEU A 125 -4.52 1.26 -10.53
C LEU A 125 -5.66 1.23 -11.58
N THR A 126 -5.87 2.34 -12.30
CA THR A 126 -6.88 2.45 -13.37
C THR A 126 -6.29 2.38 -14.77
N VAL A 127 -4.95 2.46 -14.91
CA VAL A 127 -4.27 2.09 -16.15
C VAL A 127 -4.30 0.56 -16.25
N SER A 128 -5.41 0.03 -16.76
CA SER A 128 -5.44 -1.35 -17.26
C SER A 128 -4.42 -1.48 -18.39
N PRO A 129 -3.51 -2.48 -18.40
CA PRO A 129 -2.92 -2.89 -19.65
C PRO A 129 -4.07 -3.41 -20.51
N GLY A 130 -4.46 -2.62 -21.52
CA GLY A 130 -5.37 -3.06 -22.57
C GLY A 130 -4.73 -4.12 -23.46
#